data_AF-A0A820KDD3-F1
#
_entry.id   AF-A0A820KDD3-F1
#
_cell.length_a   1.000
_cell.length_b   1.000
_cell.length_c   1.000
_cell.angle_alpha   90.00
_cell.angle_beta   90.00
_cell.angle_gamma   90.00
#
_symmetry.space_group_name_H-M   'P 1'
#
loop_
_entity.id
_entity.type
_entity.pdbx_description
1 polymer ?
#
loop_
_entity_poly.entity_id
_entity_poly.type
_entity_poly.pdbx_seq_one_letter_code
_entity_poly.pdbx_strand_id
1 'polypeptide(L)'
;AGFDWFATEYLQELRRRLGHYTLTLNCNPETVNTNYNISHRLYFEEISFESVLDVYNFEKPHGIILSVDRQLLNSIAMDLYRQSHVNGTLPECIGTAENHFKFSRSLAEINIRQQKMIQFICFSVSKALQISEPFNLQLIAEVCLNECNIRVSRSFPLVSKTFDHDFIAVVMQILVGIESEPITKVLFLHSVRIGVKVLQFSFSRLSGADVLLCVEMMSTGEVACFGANRVDAYLETFRNTSYRLLKRNILVSIGLYKAKQELLTAIHMLKELGYELYASIGTADFWVANNIRIYPIGWKYEQTETNLIGFENGNGESLTFENNSQTTIADYLANRLFDLVRIDLLLI
;
A
#
# COMPACT_ATOMS: atom_id res chain seq x y z
N ALA A 1 -12.12 5.57 -1.57
CA ALA A 1 -11.87 5.03 -2.92
C ALA A 1 -11.94 3.49 -2.97
N GLY A 2 -10.96 2.73 -2.45
CA GLY A 2 -10.99 1.26 -2.56
C GLY A 2 -12.22 0.58 -1.95
N PHE A 3 -12.62 0.98 -0.73
CA PHE A 3 -13.84 0.52 -0.06
C PHE A 3 -15.11 0.96 -0.78
N ASP A 4 -15.15 2.22 -1.23
CA ASP A 4 -16.26 2.79 -1.99
C ASP A 4 -16.49 2.05 -3.32
N TRP A 5 -15.41 1.67 -4.02
CA TRP A 5 -15.51 0.81 -5.20
C TRP A 5 -16.18 -0.52 -4.86
N PHE A 6 -15.71 -1.22 -3.82
CA PHE A 6 -16.32 -2.48 -3.40
C PHE A 6 -17.81 -2.29 -3.06
N ALA A 7 -18.13 -1.28 -2.24
CA ALA A 7 -19.50 -0.98 -1.84
C ALA A 7 -20.43 -0.74 -3.04
N THR A 8 -19.95 0.05 -3.99
CA THR A 8 -20.71 0.42 -5.19
C THR A 8 -20.97 -0.79 -6.07
N GLU A 9 -19.93 -1.56 -6.38
CA GLU A 9 -20.07 -2.79 -7.19
C GLU A 9 -20.98 -3.79 -6.48
N TYR A 10 -20.78 -4.00 -5.18
CA TYR A 10 -21.59 -4.92 -4.38
C TYR A 10 -23.09 -4.57 -4.41
N LEU A 11 -23.43 -3.30 -4.18
CA LEU A 11 -24.82 -2.81 -4.23
C LEU A 11 -25.43 -2.96 -5.62
N GLN A 12 -24.65 -2.67 -6.67
CA GLN A 12 -25.10 -2.82 -8.05
C GLN A 12 -25.33 -4.28 -8.41
N GLU A 13 -24.45 -5.18 -8.00
CA GLU A 13 -24.57 -6.62 -8.27
C GLU A 13 -25.74 -7.24 -7.51
N LEU A 14 -25.95 -6.89 -6.24
CA LEU A 14 -27.14 -7.28 -5.48
C LEU A 14 -28.44 -6.88 -6.18
N ARG A 15 -28.49 -5.63 -6.68
CA ARG A 15 -29.66 -5.09 -7.37
C ARG A 15 -29.88 -5.74 -8.73
N ARG A 16 -28.83 -5.84 -9.56
CA ARG A 16 -28.95 -6.31 -10.96
C ARG A 16 -29.12 -7.82 -11.05
N ARG A 17 -28.37 -8.60 -10.26
CA ARG A 17 -28.36 -10.07 -10.39
C ARG A 17 -29.41 -10.76 -9.54
N LEU A 18 -29.59 -10.30 -8.31
CA LEU A 18 -30.49 -10.96 -7.37
C LEU A 18 -31.83 -10.23 -7.18
N GLY A 19 -31.95 -9.01 -7.72
CA GLY A 19 -33.18 -8.23 -7.59
C GLY A 19 -33.49 -7.80 -6.15
N HIS A 20 -32.48 -7.78 -5.27
CA HIS A 20 -32.67 -7.35 -3.90
C HIS A 20 -32.93 -5.84 -3.81
N TYR A 21 -33.83 -5.46 -2.92
CA TYR A 21 -34.01 -4.07 -2.51
C TYR A 21 -32.83 -3.66 -1.63
N THR A 22 -32.07 -2.66 -2.07
CA THR A 22 -30.80 -2.24 -1.46
C THR A 22 -30.93 -0.91 -0.74
N LEU A 23 -30.42 -0.87 0.49
CA LEU A 23 -30.34 0.31 1.35
C LEU A 23 -28.87 0.69 1.54
N THR A 24 -28.58 1.98 1.57
CA THR A 24 -27.23 2.49 1.88
C THR A 24 -27.32 3.54 2.97
N LEU A 25 -26.48 3.42 3.99
CA LEU A 25 -26.27 4.44 5.02
C LEU A 25 -24.79 4.84 4.97
N ASN A 26 -24.51 6.10 4.62
CA ASN A 26 -23.14 6.62 4.57
C ASN A 26 -23.18 8.16 4.64
N CYS A 27 -22.20 8.75 5.33
CA CYS A 27 -22.07 10.19 5.52
C CYS A 27 -21.02 10.85 4.62
N ASN A 28 -20.28 10.09 3.81
CA ASN A 28 -19.21 10.67 3.00
C ASN A 28 -19.76 11.28 1.69
N PRO A 29 -19.67 12.61 1.48
CA PRO A 29 -20.15 13.23 0.24
C PRO A 29 -19.27 12.92 -0.97
N GLU A 30 -18.03 12.43 -0.78
CA GLU A 30 -17.08 12.16 -1.86
C GLU A 30 -17.18 10.74 -2.43
N THR A 31 -18.05 9.89 -1.88
CA THR A 31 -18.20 8.49 -2.31
C THR A 31 -19.19 8.34 -3.45
N VAL A 32 -18.94 7.37 -4.33
CA VAL A 32 -19.88 7.03 -5.40
C VAL A 32 -21.13 6.35 -4.83
N ASN A 33 -20.97 5.55 -3.77
CA ASN A 33 -22.09 4.86 -3.14
C ASN A 33 -23.13 5.79 -2.45
N THR A 34 -22.83 7.08 -2.28
CA THR A 34 -23.78 8.12 -1.80
C THR A 34 -24.50 8.83 -2.94
N ASN A 35 -24.45 8.29 -4.16
CA ASN A 35 -25.30 8.71 -5.25
C ASN A 35 -26.65 7.96 -5.21
N TYR A 36 -27.75 8.72 -5.29
CA TYR A 36 -29.13 8.20 -5.27
C TYR A 36 -29.44 7.14 -6.33
N ASN A 37 -28.63 7.02 -7.39
CA ASN A 37 -28.83 6.02 -8.44
C ASN A 37 -28.24 4.64 -8.09
N ILE A 38 -27.39 4.53 -7.06
CA ILE A 38 -26.66 3.31 -6.74
C ILE A 38 -27.54 2.32 -5.95
N SER A 39 -28.23 2.80 -4.92
CA SER A 39 -29.15 2.00 -4.10
C SER A 39 -30.60 2.43 -4.31
N HIS A 40 -31.55 1.63 -3.81
CA HIS A 40 -32.97 1.99 -3.88
C HIS A 40 -33.31 3.09 -2.87
N ARG A 41 -32.62 3.09 -1.73
CA ARG A 41 -32.76 4.10 -0.70
C ARG A 41 -31.40 4.44 -0.10
N LEU A 42 -31.12 5.74 -0.03
CA LEU A 42 -29.92 6.30 0.57
C LEU A 42 -30.28 7.11 1.81
N TYR A 43 -29.63 6.79 2.93
CA TYR A 43 -29.62 7.54 4.17
C TYR A 43 -28.28 8.24 4.29
N PHE A 44 -28.28 9.56 4.14
CA PHE A 44 -27.07 10.37 4.27
C PHE A 44 -26.95 10.89 5.70
N GLU A 45 -26.54 9.99 6.59
CA GLU A 45 -26.49 10.20 8.06
C GLU A 45 -25.17 9.72 8.63
N GLU A 46 -24.81 10.21 9.81
CA GLU A 46 -23.64 9.72 10.56
C GLU A 46 -23.78 8.22 10.86
N ILE A 47 -22.69 7.47 10.70
CA ILE A 47 -22.68 6.03 10.99
C ILE A 47 -22.50 5.86 12.51
N SER A 48 -23.62 5.80 13.22
CA SER A 48 -23.71 5.49 14.65
C SER A 48 -24.56 4.24 14.89
N PHE A 49 -24.46 3.65 16.08
CA PHE A 49 -25.31 2.52 16.46
C PHE A 49 -26.80 2.90 16.38
N GLU A 50 -27.13 4.07 16.89
CA GLU A 50 -28.48 4.63 16.94
C GLU A 50 -29.04 4.85 15.53
N SER A 51 -28.29 5.53 14.66
CA SER A 51 -28.72 5.82 13.29
C SER A 51 -28.94 4.54 12.48
N VAL A 52 -28.05 3.55 12.62
CA VAL A 52 -28.19 2.26 11.93
C VAL A 52 -29.41 1.50 12.46
N LEU A 53 -29.62 1.49 13.77
CA LEU A 53 -30.75 0.79 14.39
C LEU A 53 -32.09 1.44 14.04
N ASP A 54 -32.17 2.77 13.99
CA ASP A 54 -33.37 3.50 13.59
C ASP A 54 -33.77 3.16 12.14
N VAL A 55 -32.80 3.18 11.23
CA VAL A 55 -33.03 2.78 9.83
C VAL A 55 -33.42 1.30 9.75
N TYR A 56 -32.77 0.42 10.51
CA TYR A 56 -33.10 -1.00 10.55
C TYR A 56 -34.54 -1.25 11.04
N ASN A 57 -34.95 -0.59 12.11
CA ASN A 57 -36.29 -0.73 12.69
C ASN A 57 -37.38 -0.17 11.76
N PHE A 58 -37.07 0.89 11.03
CA PHE A 58 -37.99 1.52 10.08
C PHE A 58 -38.13 0.71 8.78
N GLU A 59 -37.02 0.35 8.14
CA GLU A 59 -37.03 -0.36 6.84
C GLU A 59 -37.26 -1.87 6.99
N LYS A 60 -36.94 -2.45 8.16
CA LYS A 60 -36.99 -3.89 8.44
C LYS A 60 -36.26 -4.73 7.37
N PRO A 61 -34.97 -4.44 7.09
CA PRO A 61 -34.23 -5.19 6.09
C PRO A 61 -34.01 -6.64 6.54
N HIS A 62 -33.70 -7.51 5.58
CA HIS A 62 -33.39 -8.92 5.86
C HIS A 62 -32.15 -9.08 6.74
N GLY A 63 -31.15 -8.21 6.59
CA GLY A 63 -29.94 -8.21 7.39
C GLY A 63 -29.03 -7.03 7.05
N ILE A 64 -28.05 -6.80 7.91
CA ILE A 64 -27.04 -5.75 7.78
C ILE A 64 -25.73 -6.38 7.31
N ILE A 65 -25.02 -5.72 6.39
CA ILE A 65 -23.69 -6.17 5.91
C ILE A 65 -22.65 -5.16 6.39
N LEU A 66 -21.69 -5.64 7.19
CA LEU A 66 -20.66 -4.81 7.82
C LEU A 66 -19.29 -4.91 7.14
N SER A 67 -19.09 -5.84 6.20
CA SER A 67 -17.79 -6.19 5.58
C SER A 67 -17.11 -5.09 4.76
N VAL A 68 -17.80 -3.98 4.54
CA VAL A 68 -17.56 -3.05 3.42
C VAL A 68 -16.71 -1.85 3.83
N ASP A 69 -16.81 -1.36 5.07
CA ASP A 69 -16.12 -0.14 5.47
C ASP A 69 -15.74 -0.11 6.95
N ARG A 70 -14.71 0.70 7.23
CA ARG A 70 -14.11 1.15 8.50
C ARG A 70 -14.14 0.26 9.76
N GLN A 71 -13.06 0.44 10.51
CA GLN A 71 -12.96 0.19 11.96
C GLN A 71 -14.18 0.70 12.77
N LEU A 72 -14.86 1.75 12.29
CA LEU A 72 -16.09 2.30 12.91
C LEU A 72 -17.24 1.29 12.94
N LEU A 73 -17.51 0.60 11.82
CA LEU A 73 -18.58 -0.42 11.78
C LEU A 73 -18.23 -1.61 12.68
N ASN A 74 -16.94 -1.98 12.75
CA ASN A 74 -16.48 -3.04 13.65
C ASN A 74 -16.70 -2.69 15.12
N SER A 75 -16.59 -1.40 15.49
CA SER A 75 -16.82 -0.95 16.86
C SER A 75 -18.28 -1.09 17.32
N ILE A 76 -19.24 -0.93 16.40
CA ILE A 76 -20.69 -1.05 16.68
C ILE A 76 -21.26 -2.42 16.32
N ALA A 77 -20.47 -3.29 15.68
CA ALA A 77 -20.91 -4.57 15.14
C ALA A 77 -21.53 -5.49 16.22
N MET A 78 -20.93 -5.53 17.41
CA MET A 78 -21.41 -6.38 18.50
C MET A 78 -22.73 -5.88 19.07
N ASP A 79 -22.92 -4.56 19.17
CA ASP A 79 -24.17 -3.98 19.67
C ASP A 79 -25.30 -4.16 18.65
N LEU A 80 -25.00 -4.00 17.36
CA LEU A 80 -25.95 -4.32 16.28
C LEU A 80 -26.35 -5.79 16.30
N TYR A 81 -25.40 -6.72 16.43
CA TYR A 81 -25.69 -8.16 16.44
C TYR A 81 -26.60 -8.60 17.58
N ARG A 82 -26.55 -7.91 18.73
CA ARG A 82 -27.45 -8.21 19.86
C ARG A 82 -28.90 -7.79 19.60
N GLN A 83 -29.13 -6.85 18.69
CA GLN A 83 -30.44 -6.21 18.50
C GLN A 83 -30.99 -6.33 17.06
N SER A 84 -30.20 -6.83 16.12
CA SER A 84 -30.52 -6.91 14.69
C SER A 84 -29.88 -8.13 14.03
N HIS A 85 -30.32 -8.46 12.81
CA HIS A 85 -29.70 -9.53 12.02
C HIS A 85 -28.50 -9.00 11.23
N VAL A 86 -27.31 -9.53 11.51
CA VAL A 86 -26.07 -9.21 10.80
C VAL A 86 -25.66 -10.40 9.93
N ASN A 87 -25.46 -10.15 8.64
CA ASN A 87 -25.01 -11.14 7.66
C ASN A 87 -23.48 -11.21 7.64
N GLY A 88 -22.93 -12.39 7.34
CA GLY A 88 -21.48 -12.60 7.25
C GLY A 88 -20.89 -13.24 8.51
N THR A 89 -19.63 -12.93 8.80
CA THR A 89 -18.94 -13.54 9.96
C THR A 89 -19.50 -12.97 11.25
N LEU A 90 -19.59 -13.79 12.28
CA LEU A 90 -20.03 -13.36 13.60
C LEU A 90 -19.14 -12.23 14.14
N PRO A 91 -19.70 -11.14 14.70
CA PRO A 91 -18.89 -10.05 15.26
C PRO A 91 -17.93 -10.48 16.37
N GLU A 92 -18.23 -11.57 17.08
CA GLU A 92 -17.30 -12.17 18.05
C GLU A 92 -16.01 -12.69 17.41
N CYS A 93 -16.12 -13.28 16.22
CA CYS A 93 -14.98 -13.75 15.42
C CYS A 93 -14.19 -12.56 14.85
N ILE A 94 -14.87 -11.49 14.43
CA ILE A 94 -14.23 -10.23 14.01
C ILE A 94 -13.41 -9.65 15.18
N GLY A 95 -14.02 -9.50 16.35
CA GLY A 95 -13.33 -9.00 17.55
C GLY A 95 -12.24 -9.95 18.06
N THR A 96 -12.31 -11.24 17.74
CA THR A 96 -11.23 -12.21 18.01
C THR A 96 -10.05 -12.00 17.08
N ALA A 97 -10.29 -11.74 15.79
CA ALA A 97 -9.26 -11.50 14.78
C ALA A 97 -8.51 -10.17 15.00
N GLU A 98 -9.22 -9.12 15.39
CA GLU A 98 -8.64 -7.79 15.61
C GLU A 98 -7.88 -7.66 16.94
N ASN A 99 -8.15 -8.55 17.90
CA ASN A 99 -7.44 -8.55 19.17
C ASN A 99 -6.20 -9.45 19.10
N HIS A 100 -5.01 -8.85 19.14
CA HIS A 100 -3.74 -9.58 19.04
C HIS A 100 -3.62 -10.77 20.00
N PHE A 101 -4.09 -10.66 21.25
CA PHE A 101 -4.02 -11.74 22.24
C PHE A 101 -4.99 -12.88 21.90
N LYS A 102 -6.26 -12.55 21.61
CA LYS A 102 -7.27 -13.55 21.25
C LYS A 102 -6.90 -14.25 19.94
N PHE A 103 -6.49 -13.48 18.94
CA PHE A 103 -6.01 -13.98 17.67
C PHE A 103 -4.82 -14.93 17.85
N SER A 104 -3.76 -14.50 18.54
CA SER A 104 -2.60 -15.36 18.83
C SER A 104 -2.98 -16.66 19.53
N ARG A 105 -3.97 -16.62 20.44
CA ARG A 105 -4.48 -17.82 21.12
C ARG A 105 -5.26 -18.74 20.18
N SER A 106 -6.15 -18.20 19.34
CA SER A 106 -6.87 -18.97 18.32
C SER A 106 -5.92 -19.64 17.33
N LEU A 107 -4.76 -19.02 17.08
CA LEU A 107 -3.72 -19.57 16.22
C LEU A 107 -2.76 -20.51 16.96
N ALA A 108 -2.69 -20.49 18.30
CA ALA A 108 -1.76 -21.34 19.04
C ALA A 108 -2.05 -22.84 18.84
N GLU A 109 -3.31 -23.17 18.58
CA GLU A 109 -3.76 -24.53 18.22
C GLU A 109 -3.40 -24.91 16.78
N ILE A 110 -3.06 -23.93 15.95
CA ILE A 110 -2.71 -24.08 14.54
C ILE A 110 -1.19 -23.94 14.41
N ASN A 111 -0.49 -25.00 14.03
CA ASN A 111 0.97 -24.98 13.88
C ASN A 111 1.40 -24.22 12.60
N ILE A 112 1.10 -22.92 12.53
CA ILE A 112 1.33 -22.02 11.39
C ILE A 112 2.83 -21.76 11.20
N ARG A 113 3.60 -21.72 12.30
CA ARG A 113 5.04 -21.41 12.28
C ARG A 113 5.88 -22.39 11.46
N GLN A 114 5.39 -23.60 11.21
CA GLN A 114 6.11 -24.61 10.41
C GLN A 114 5.62 -24.70 8.96
N GLN A 115 4.63 -23.90 8.57
CA GLN A 115 3.93 -24.06 7.31
C GLN A 115 4.45 -23.07 6.27
N LYS A 116 5.02 -23.60 5.20
CA LYS A 116 5.62 -22.80 4.12
C LYS A 116 4.61 -22.35 3.05
N MET A 117 3.36 -22.82 3.11
CA MET A 117 2.35 -22.55 2.07
C MET A 117 1.29 -21.55 2.54
N ILE A 118 1.26 -20.38 1.91
CA ILE A 118 0.28 -19.30 2.17
C ILE A 118 -1.16 -19.80 2.11
N GLN A 119 -1.48 -20.66 1.12
CA GLN A 119 -2.82 -21.22 0.94
C GLN A 119 -3.31 -22.00 2.18
N PHE A 120 -2.44 -22.80 2.78
CA PHE A 120 -2.79 -23.59 3.96
C PHE A 120 -3.11 -22.70 5.16
N ILE A 121 -2.37 -21.60 5.30
CA ILE A 121 -2.56 -20.64 6.38
C ILE A 121 -3.88 -19.89 6.19
N CYS A 122 -4.15 -19.40 4.99
CA CYS A 122 -5.44 -18.79 4.67
C CYS A 122 -6.61 -19.74 5.00
N PHE A 123 -6.51 -21.01 4.62
CA PHE A 123 -7.53 -22.01 4.91
C PHE A 123 -7.69 -22.26 6.41
N SER A 124 -6.58 -22.40 7.13
CA SER A 124 -6.58 -22.68 8.57
C SER A 124 -7.14 -21.52 9.39
N VAL A 125 -6.77 -20.28 9.04
CA VAL A 125 -7.30 -19.06 9.68
C VAL A 125 -8.79 -18.91 9.38
N SER A 126 -9.20 -19.07 8.12
CA SER A 126 -10.62 -19.01 7.73
C SER A 126 -11.47 -20.04 8.49
N LYS A 127 -10.98 -21.28 8.62
CA LYS A 127 -11.68 -22.33 9.36
C LYS A 127 -11.76 -22.04 10.85
N ALA A 128 -10.66 -21.58 11.46
CA ALA A 128 -10.61 -21.32 12.90
C ALA A 128 -11.49 -20.14 13.32
N LEU A 129 -11.60 -19.12 12.46
CA LEU A 129 -12.40 -17.93 12.71
C LEU A 129 -13.80 -17.99 12.07
N GLN A 130 -14.17 -19.13 11.48
CA GLN A 130 -15.46 -19.34 10.79
C GLN A 130 -15.81 -18.22 9.80
N ILE A 131 -14.82 -17.78 9.04
CA ILE A 131 -14.94 -16.62 8.15
C ILE A 131 -15.84 -16.96 6.97
N SER A 132 -16.92 -16.20 6.81
CA SER A 132 -17.87 -16.31 5.68
C SER A 132 -17.95 -15.02 4.87
N GLU A 133 -16.92 -14.19 4.93
CA GLU A 133 -16.85 -12.91 4.22
C GLU A 133 -15.41 -12.64 3.74
N PRO A 134 -15.16 -11.56 2.96
CA PRO A 134 -13.81 -11.20 2.54
C PRO A 134 -12.92 -10.93 3.74
N PHE A 135 -11.69 -11.44 3.72
CA PHE A 135 -10.70 -11.12 4.73
C PHE A 135 -9.32 -10.92 4.11
N ASN A 136 -8.45 -10.27 4.88
CA ASN A 136 -7.08 -9.95 4.50
C ASN A 136 -6.11 -10.39 5.59
N LEU A 137 -5.07 -11.14 5.20
CA LEU A 137 -3.95 -11.51 6.06
C LEU A 137 -2.69 -10.76 5.66
N GLN A 138 -1.98 -10.23 6.64
CA GLN A 138 -0.65 -9.66 6.48
C GLN A 138 0.38 -10.62 7.08
N LEU A 139 1.38 -11.00 6.28
CA LEU A 139 2.44 -11.91 6.66
C LEU A 139 3.79 -11.19 6.60
N ILE A 140 4.66 -11.43 7.57
CA ILE A 140 6.07 -11.05 7.54
C ILE A 140 6.88 -12.26 7.03
N ALA A 141 7.96 -12.00 6.28
CA ALA A 141 8.81 -13.03 5.68
C ALA A 141 9.18 -14.15 6.69
N GLU A 142 9.26 -15.39 6.20
CA GLU A 142 9.21 -16.65 7.00
C GLU A 142 7.83 -17.06 7.53
N VAL A 143 6.78 -16.45 6.98
CA VAL A 143 5.38 -16.89 7.18
C VAL A 143 4.90 -16.67 8.62
N CYS A 144 5.39 -15.60 9.24
CA CYS A 144 4.84 -15.12 10.50
C CYS A 144 3.59 -14.28 10.23
N LEU A 145 2.45 -14.72 10.76
CA LEU A 145 1.18 -13.99 10.66
C LEU A 145 1.22 -12.76 11.56
N ASN A 146 1.06 -11.58 10.95
CA ASN A 146 1.10 -10.29 11.64
C ASN A 146 -0.32 -9.84 12.05
N GLU A 147 -1.21 -9.78 11.06
CA GLU A 147 -2.54 -9.19 11.25
C GLU A 147 -3.58 -9.93 10.39
N CYS A 148 -4.80 -10.06 10.89
CA CYS A 148 -5.97 -10.53 10.16
C CYS A 148 -7.10 -9.50 10.25
N ASN A 149 -7.55 -9.03 9.10
CA ASN A 149 -8.68 -8.14 8.96
C ASN A 149 -9.84 -8.90 8.31
N ILE A 150 -10.90 -9.19 9.06
CA ILE A 150 -12.13 -9.81 8.53
C ILE A 150 -13.00 -8.72 7.91
N ARG A 151 -12.54 -8.24 6.75
CA ARG A 151 -13.20 -7.23 5.90
C ARG A 151 -12.48 -7.16 4.57
N VAL A 152 -13.08 -6.46 3.62
CA VAL A 152 -12.43 -6.10 2.35
C VAL A 152 -11.16 -5.30 2.61
N SER A 153 -10.12 -5.49 1.79
CA SER A 153 -8.90 -4.70 1.84
C SER A 153 -8.89 -3.61 0.77
N ARG A 154 -8.09 -2.56 0.99
CA ARG A 154 -7.83 -1.54 -0.04
C ARG A 154 -7.16 -2.11 -1.30
N SER A 155 -6.55 -3.29 -1.23
CA SER A 155 -5.94 -3.95 -2.40
C SER A 155 -6.94 -4.74 -3.24
N PHE A 156 -8.16 -4.99 -2.74
CA PHE A 156 -9.16 -5.80 -3.41
C PHE A 156 -9.51 -5.36 -4.85
N PRO A 157 -9.66 -4.06 -5.17
CA PRO A 157 -9.91 -3.62 -6.54
C PRO A 157 -8.79 -3.98 -7.50
N LEU A 158 -7.52 -3.86 -7.07
CA LEU A 158 -6.39 -4.25 -7.91
C LEU A 158 -6.36 -5.76 -8.12
N VAL A 159 -6.61 -6.55 -7.07
CA VAL A 159 -6.63 -8.02 -7.18
C VAL A 159 -7.69 -8.46 -8.18
N SER A 160 -8.93 -7.95 -8.04
CA SER A 160 -10.03 -8.27 -8.95
C SER A 160 -9.71 -7.93 -10.40
N LYS A 161 -9.18 -6.74 -10.65
CA LYS A 161 -8.78 -6.35 -12.01
C LYS A 161 -7.59 -7.16 -12.50
N THR A 162 -6.59 -7.48 -11.67
CA THR A 162 -5.40 -8.22 -12.12
C THR A 162 -5.76 -9.63 -12.62
N PHE A 163 -6.62 -10.33 -11.89
CA PHE A 163 -7.09 -11.68 -12.25
C PHE A 163 -8.24 -11.68 -13.26
N ASP A 164 -8.73 -10.50 -13.65
CA ASP A 164 -9.88 -10.36 -14.57
C ASP A 164 -11.08 -11.19 -14.11
N HIS A 165 -11.31 -11.19 -12.79
CA HIS A 165 -12.33 -12.01 -12.15
C HIS A 165 -13.19 -11.18 -11.22
N ASP A 166 -14.50 -11.42 -11.33
CA ASP A 166 -15.53 -10.75 -10.55
C ASP A 166 -15.65 -11.39 -9.16
N PHE A 167 -14.67 -11.09 -8.30
CA PHE A 167 -14.72 -11.52 -6.90
C PHE A 167 -15.87 -10.86 -6.14
N ILE A 168 -16.40 -9.72 -6.60
CA ILE A 168 -17.54 -9.06 -5.97
C ILE A 168 -18.77 -9.96 -6.05
N ALA A 169 -19.04 -10.52 -7.23
CA ALA A 169 -20.15 -11.45 -7.41
C ALA A 169 -20.02 -12.71 -6.54
N VAL A 170 -18.81 -13.27 -6.44
CA VAL A 170 -18.54 -14.44 -5.59
C VAL A 170 -18.82 -14.11 -4.12
N VAL A 171 -18.27 -12.99 -3.64
CA VAL A 171 -18.48 -12.52 -2.26
C VAL A 171 -19.96 -12.24 -1.99
N MET A 172 -20.66 -11.63 -2.94
CA MET A 172 -22.09 -11.35 -2.86
C MET A 172 -22.91 -12.63 -2.72
N GLN A 173 -22.64 -13.65 -3.53
CA GLN A 173 -23.30 -14.94 -3.41
C GLN A 173 -23.08 -15.54 -2.02
N ILE A 174 -21.83 -15.56 -1.54
CA ILE A 174 -21.49 -16.09 -0.21
C ILE A 174 -22.23 -15.35 0.90
N LEU A 175 -22.24 -14.01 0.89
CA LEU A 175 -22.86 -13.20 1.94
C LEU A 175 -24.41 -13.31 1.96
N VAL A 176 -25.02 -13.62 0.81
CA VAL A 176 -26.47 -13.85 0.69
C VAL A 176 -26.82 -15.34 0.96
N GLY A 177 -25.83 -16.21 1.13
CA GLY A 177 -26.04 -17.65 1.37
C GLY A 177 -26.34 -18.45 0.09
N ILE A 178 -25.98 -17.93 -1.07
CA ILE A 178 -26.05 -18.61 -2.36
C ILE A 178 -24.74 -19.36 -2.58
N GLU A 179 -24.82 -20.62 -3.02
CA GLU A 179 -23.63 -21.40 -3.39
C GLU A 179 -22.88 -20.71 -4.55
N SER A 180 -21.57 -20.54 -4.37
CA SER A 180 -20.67 -19.98 -5.38
C SER A 180 -19.66 -21.02 -5.85
N GLU A 181 -19.28 -20.96 -7.12
CA GLU A 181 -18.26 -21.87 -7.65
C GLU A 181 -16.88 -21.56 -7.05
N PRO A 182 -16.10 -22.58 -6.64
CA PRO A 182 -14.75 -22.37 -6.15
C PRO A 182 -13.84 -21.72 -7.21
N ILE A 183 -13.22 -20.60 -6.83
CA ILE A 183 -12.30 -19.81 -7.66
C ILE A 183 -10.90 -20.46 -7.85
N THR A 184 -10.75 -21.74 -7.52
CA THR A 184 -9.44 -22.43 -7.52
C THR A 184 -8.74 -22.35 -8.86
N LYS A 185 -9.50 -22.41 -9.97
CA LYS A 185 -8.97 -22.29 -11.34
C LYS A 185 -8.34 -20.92 -11.59
N VAL A 186 -8.94 -19.85 -11.06
CA VAL A 186 -8.46 -18.45 -11.23
C VAL A 186 -7.09 -18.27 -10.56
N LEU A 187 -6.86 -18.95 -9.43
CA LEU A 187 -5.58 -18.88 -8.70
C LEU A 187 -4.43 -19.57 -9.44
N PHE A 188 -4.71 -20.57 -10.27
CA PHE A 188 -3.69 -21.31 -11.04
C PHE A 188 -3.49 -20.77 -12.45
N LEU A 189 -4.46 -20.03 -12.98
CA LEU A 189 -4.29 -19.27 -14.21
C LEU A 189 -3.28 -18.17 -13.93
N HIS A 190 -2.12 -18.26 -14.58
CA HIS A 190 -1.17 -17.15 -14.56
C HIS A 190 -1.85 -15.97 -15.25
N SER A 191 -2.08 -14.89 -14.50
CA SER A 191 -2.58 -13.65 -15.11
C SER A 191 -1.66 -13.27 -16.26
N VAL A 192 -2.26 -12.99 -17.42
CA VAL A 192 -1.52 -12.52 -18.62
C VAL A 192 -0.81 -11.18 -18.35
N ARG A 193 -1.20 -10.49 -17.28
CA ARG A 193 -0.69 -9.19 -16.85
C ARG A 193 -0.21 -9.21 -15.40
N ILE A 194 0.77 -8.36 -15.11
CA ILE A 194 1.22 -8.06 -13.76
C ILE A 194 0.61 -6.72 -13.34
N GLY A 195 -0.10 -6.70 -12.21
CA GLY A 195 -0.61 -5.49 -11.58
C GLY A 195 0.35 -4.96 -10.53
N VAL A 196 0.66 -3.67 -10.59
CA VAL A 196 1.48 -2.97 -9.59
C VAL A 196 0.67 -1.82 -8.99
N LYS A 197 0.70 -1.72 -7.66
CA LYS A 197 0.10 -0.62 -6.89
C LYS A 197 1.20 0.23 -6.27
N VAL A 198 1.13 1.53 -6.49
CA VAL A 198 2.02 2.50 -5.84
C VAL A 198 1.17 3.51 -5.08
N LEU A 199 1.68 3.94 -3.92
CA LEU A 199 1.03 4.94 -3.08
C LEU A 199 1.25 6.34 -3.67
N GLN A 200 0.21 7.15 -3.68
CA GLN A 200 0.30 8.58 -3.98
C GLN A 200 0.40 9.35 -2.67
N PHE A 201 1.40 10.24 -2.59
CA PHE A 201 1.60 11.12 -1.44
C PHE A 201 1.36 12.58 -1.83
N SER A 202 0.93 13.39 -0.86
CA SER A 202 0.66 14.83 -1.02
C SER A 202 1.65 15.69 -0.23
N PHE A 203 2.92 15.27 -0.09
CA PHE A 203 3.93 15.98 0.69
C PHE A 203 4.13 17.44 0.27
N SER A 204 3.98 17.74 -1.03
CA SER A 204 4.11 19.09 -1.57
C SER A 204 3.04 20.07 -1.04
N ARG A 205 1.96 19.57 -0.45
CA ARG A 205 0.87 20.39 0.12
C ARG A 205 1.02 20.61 1.63
N LEU A 206 1.96 19.92 2.29
CA LEU A 206 2.17 19.98 3.72
C LEU A 206 3.53 20.64 4.02
N SER A 207 3.56 21.97 4.03
CA SER A 207 4.78 22.72 4.38
C SER A 207 5.22 22.39 5.81
N GLY A 208 6.45 21.88 5.96
CA GLY A 208 7.01 21.50 7.27
C GLY A 208 6.70 20.06 7.72
N ALA A 209 5.94 19.29 6.93
CA ALA A 209 5.77 17.87 7.21
C ALA A 209 7.03 17.10 6.84
N ASP A 210 7.43 16.19 7.73
CA ASP A 210 8.53 15.26 7.45
C ASP A 210 8.09 14.27 6.36
N VAL A 211 8.96 14.05 5.38
CA VAL A 211 8.67 13.26 4.17
C VAL A 211 9.04 11.78 4.37
N LEU A 212 9.19 11.35 5.62
CA LEU A 212 9.62 10.00 5.97
C LEU A 212 8.43 9.03 5.99
N LEU A 213 8.71 7.80 5.53
CA LEU A 213 7.79 6.68 5.70
C LEU A 213 7.95 6.13 7.12
N CYS A 214 6.83 5.97 7.81
CA CYS A 214 6.76 5.46 9.18
C CYS A 214 5.78 4.27 9.24
N VAL A 215 5.60 3.72 10.45
CA VAL A 215 4.58 2.68 10.71
C VAL A 215 3.17 3.21 10.42
N GLU A 216 2.95 4.52 10.55
CA GLU A 216 1.70 5.19 10.20
C GLU A 216 1.59 5.44 8.70
N MET A 217 0.41 5.16 8.15
CA MET A 217 0.16 5.32 6.72
C MET A 217 -0.20 6.76 6.38
N MET A 218 0.74 7.47 5.75
CA MET A 218 0.61 8.87 5.33
C MET A 218 0.17 9.06 3.87
N SER A 219 -0.07 7.97 3.14
CA SER A 219 -0.49 8.02 1.73
C SER A 219 -1.92 8.57 1.59
N THR A 220 -2.13 9.49 0.65
CA THR A 220 -3.42 10.12 0.38
C THR A 220 -4.21 9.43 -0.74
N GLY A 221 -3.54 8.63 -1.56
CA GLY A 221 -4.16 7.91 -2.66
C GLY A 221 -3.31 6.75 -3.17
N GLU A 222 -3.71 6.21 -4.31
CA GLU A 222 -3.07 5.07 -4.95
C GLU A 222 -3.15 5.18 -6.47
N VAL A 223 -2.12 4.68 -7.14
CA VAL A 223 -2.09 4.47 -8.59
C VAL A 223 -1.85 2.99 -8.83
N ALA A 224 -2.62 2.41 -9.74
CA ALA A 224 -2.52 1.02 -10.12
C ALA A 224 -2.37 0.91 -11.64
N CYS A 225 -1.31 0.23 -12.09
CA CYS A 225 -1.04 0.01 -13.50
C CYS A 225 -0.79 -1.48 -13.79
N PHE A 226 -1.01 -1.86 -15.05
CA PHE A 226 -0.72 -3.20 -15.55
C PHE A 226 0.46 -3.15 -16.51
N GLY A 227 1.25 -4.22 -16.54
CA GLY A 227 2.35 -4.38 -17.49
C GLY A 227 2.60 -5.84 -17.82
N ALA A 228 3.41 -6.09 -18.85
CA ALA A 228 3.82 -7.43 -19.25
C ALA A 228 4.75 -8.07 -18.21
N ASN A 229 5.56 -7.25 -17.53
CA ASN A 229 6.42 -7.66 -16.43
C ASN A 229 6.36 -6.63 -15.28
N ARG A 230 7.04 -6.94 -14.17
CA ARG A 230 7.02 -6.11 -12.94
C ARG A 230 7.62 -4.73 -13.18
N VAL A 231 8.69 -4.66 -13.99
CA VAL A 231 9.41 -3.43 -14.28
C VAL A 231 8.54 -2.52 -15.15
N ASP A 232 7.93 -3.06 -16.20
CA ASP A 232 7.03 -2.32 -17.09
C ASP A 232 5.83 -1.75 -16.31
N ALA A 233 5.17 -2.59 -15.50
CA ALA A 233 4.04 -2.16 -14.68
C ALA A 233 4.45 -1.07 -13.69
N TYR A 234 5.61 -1.19 -13.05
CA TYR A 234 6.14 -0.19 -12.13
C TYR A 234 6.47 1.12 -12.85
N LEU A 235 7.20 1.09 -13.97
CA LEU A 235 7.51 2.29 -14.74
C LEU A 235 6.24 3.00 -15.24
N GLU A 236 5.21 2.24 -15.61
CA GLU A 236 3.93 2.81 -16.00
C GLU A 236 3.24 3.51 -14.82
N THR A 237 3.34 2.99 -13.59
CA THR A 237 2.86 3.74 -12.41
C THR A 237 3.62 5.05 -12.20
N PHE A 238 4.93 5.09 -12.46
CA PHE A 238 5.72 6.33 -12.36
C PHE A 238 5.30 7.38 -13.38
N ARG A 239 4.93 6.97 -14.60
CA ARG A 239 4.40 7.88 -15.62
C ARG A 239 3.03 8.46 -15.27
N ASN A 240 2.21 7.69 -14.57
CA ASN A 240 0.85 8.06 -14.18
C ASN A 240 0.76 8.76 -12.82
N THR A 241 1.86 8.80 -12.07
CA THR A 241 1.98 9.57 -10.83
C THR A 241 2.60 10.94 -11.13
N SER A 242 2.51 11.88 -10.18
CA SER A 242 3.15 13.19 -10.31
C SER A 242 4.69 13.16 -10.25
N TYR A 243 5.28 11.97 -10.13
CA TYR A 243 6.73 11.78 -10.09
C TYR A 243 7.32 11.96 -11.49
N ARG A 244 8.44 12.68 -11.57
CA ARG A 244 9.17 12.84 -12.83
C ARG A 244 10.32 11.86 -12.86
N LEU A 245 10.49 11.16 -13.99
CA LEU A 245 11.68 10.36 -14.22
C LEU A 245 12.91 11.27 -14.25
N LEU A 246 13.97 10.81 -13.58
CA LEU A 246 15.24 11.51 -13.44
C LEU A 246 15.86 11.73 -14.81
N LYS A 247 16.26 12.98 -15.10
CA LYS A 247 16.73 13.32 -16.44
C LYS A 247 18.20 13.02 -16.67
N ARG A 248 19.10 13.38 -15.74
CA ARG A 248 20.56 13.16 -15.87
C ARG A 248 21.35 13.15 -14.56
N ASN A 249 21.02 14.01 -13.60
CA ASN A 249 21.86 14.24 -12.42
C ASN A 249 21.20 13.69 -11.17
N ILE A 250 21.87 12.77 -10.47
CA ILE A 250 21.36 12.11 -9.27
C ILE A 250 22.26 12.45 -8.09
N LEU A 251 21.71 13.07 -7.06
CA LEU A 251 22.38 13.24 -5.77
C LEU A 251 22.05 12.06 -4.87
N VAL A 252 23.07 11.51 -4.21
CA VAL A 252 22.94 10.38 -3.30
C VAL A 252 23.61 10.69 -1.96
N SER A 253 22.86 10.61 -0.86
CA SER A 253 23.41 10.81 0.48
C SER A 253 22.86 9.77 1.42
N ILE A 254 23.75 8.94 1.96
CA ILE A 254 23.39 7.78 2.78
C ILE A 254 24.25 7.76 4.03
N GLY A 255 23.64 7.73 5.21
CA GLY A 255 24.38 7.67 6.48
C GLY A 255 24.94 6.27 6.76
N LEU A 256 24.09 5.25 6.68
CA LEU A 256 24.41 3.89 7.14
C LEU A 256 25.31 3.13 6.16
N TYR A 257 26.41 2.56 6.66
CA TYR A 257 27.34 1.74 5.86
C TYR A 257 26.65 0.55 5.18
N LYS A 258 25.76 -0.15 5.90
CA LYS A 258 24.99 -1.28 5.37
C LYS A 258 24.15 -0.90 4.15
N ALA A 259 23.45 0.24 4.21
CA ALA A 259 22.66 0.73 3.08
C ALA A 259 23.54 1.10 1.87
N LYS A 260 24.74 1.65 2.10
CA LYS A 260 25.71 1.92 1.01
C LYS A 260 26.16 0.64 0.31
N GLN A 261 26.35 -0.45 1.06
CA GLN A 261 26.68 -1.77 0.50
C GLN A 261 25.51 -2.36 -0.31
N GLU A 262 24.29 -2.31 0.21
CA GLU A 262 23.10 -2.84 -0.46
C GLU A 262 22.83 -2.14 -1.80
N LEU A 263 23.15 -0.85 -1.90
CA LEU A 263 22.91 -0.05 -3.11
C LEU A 263 24.05 -0.09 -4.13
N LEU A 264 25.14 -0.80 -3.86
CA LEU A 264 26.32 -0.83 -4.73
C LEU A 264 25.97 -1.27 -6.17
N THR A 265 25.16 -2.32 -6.32
CA THR A 265 24.68 -2.80 -7.62
C THR A 265 23.80 -1.76 -8.32
N ALA A 266 22.89 -1.10 -7.59
CA ALA A 266 22.01 -0.09 -8.15
C ALA A 266 22.78 1.14 -8.67
N ILE A 267 23.80 1.57 -7.91
CA ILE A 267 24.68 2.68 -8.29
C ILE A 267 25.50 2.34 -9.55
N HIS A 268 26.01 1.11 -9.68
CA HIS A 268 26.65 0.66 -10.92
C HIS A 268 25.71 0.72 -12.11
N MET A 269 24.48 0.22 -11.98
CA MET A 269 23.48 0.27 -13.06
C MET A 269 23.16 1.71 -13.47
N LEU A 270 23.00 2.63 -12.52
CA LEU A 270 22.78 4.05 -12.82
C LEU A 270 23.95 4.65 -13.61
N LYS A 271 25.19 4.25 -13.28
CA LYS A 271 26.37 4.72 -14.01
C LYS A 271 26.43 4.16 -15.43
N GLU A 272 26.13 2.88 -15.63
CA GLU A 272 26.06 2.23 -16.95
C GLU A 272 24.99 2.86 -17.84
N LEU A 273 23.88 3.30 -17.24
CA LEU A 273 22.82 4.05 -17.93
C LEU A 273 23.19 5.49 -18.29
N GLY A 274 24.38 5.97 -17.88
CA GLY A 274 24.90 7.28 -18.24
C GLY A 274 24.47 8.42 -17.32
N TYR A 275 23.97 8.14 -16.11
CA TYR A 275 23.66 9.18 -15.14
C TYR A 275 24.92 9.81 -14.52
N GLU A 276 24.86 11.11 -14.28
CA GLU A 276 25.86 11.84 -13.51
C GLU A 276 25.51 11.76 -12.02
N LEU A 277 26.37 11.08 -11.25
CA LEU A 277 26.13 10.82 -9.84
C LEU A 277 26.90 11.81 -8.98
N TYR A 278 26.22 12.40 -8.02
CA TYR A 278 26.75 13.30 -7.00
C TYR A 278 26.48 12.71 -5.63
N ALA A 279 27.35 12.95 -4.64
CA ALA A 279 27.12 12.46 -3.29
C ALA A 279 27.69 13.35 -2.20
N SER A 280 27.14 13.24 -0.98
CA SER A 280 27.78 13.82 0.19
C SER A 280 29.16 13.20 0.41
N ILE A 281 30.11 13.95 0.98
CA ILE A 281 31.54 13.58 1.08
C ILE A 281 31.71 12.14 1.60
N GLY A 282 31.17 11.83 2.79
CA GLY A 282 31.31 10.49 3.36
C GLY A 282 30.57 9.37 2.61
N THR A 283 29.62 9.72 1.72
CA THR A 283 28.98 8.75 0.82
C THR A 283 29.83 8.54 -0.44
N ALA A 284 30.42 9.61 -0.97
CA ALA A 284 31.31 9.58 -2.12
C ALA A 284 32.56 8.74 -1.84
N ASP A 285 33.21 8.94 -0.68
CA ASP A 285 34.42 8.21 -0.28
C ASP A 285 34.22 6.68 -0.31
N PHE A 286 33.05 6.22 0.16
CA PHE A 286 32.72 4.80 0.16
C PHE A 286 32.66 4.22 -1.26
N TRP A 287 32.03 4.90 -2.20
CA TRP A 287 31.88 4.38 -3.57
C TRP A 287 33.14 4.59 -4.42
N VAL A 288 33.91 5.65 -4.19
CA VAL A 288 35.25 5.81 -4.78
C VAL A 288 36.16 4.67 -4.36
N ALA A 289 36.14 4.29 -3.08
CA ALA A 289 36.87 3.11 -2.59
C ALA A 289 36.41 1.78 -3.22
N ASN A 290 35.19 1.73 -3.75
CA ASN A 290 34.66 0.59 -4.50
C ASN A 290 34.80 0.76 -6.03
N ASN A 291 35.69 1.63 -6.49
CA ASN A 291 35.98 1.90 -7.91
C ASN A 291 34.80 2.50 -8.70
N ILE A 292 33.90 3.23 -8.04
CA ILE A 292 32.78 3.92 -8.68
C ILE A 292 33.05 5.43 -8.66
N ARG A 293 33.13 6.03 -9.86
CA ARG A 293 33.33 7.48 -9.99
C ARG A 293 32.03 8.25 -9.71
N ILE A 294 32.02 8.97 -8.59
CA ILE A 294 30.94 9.85 -8.13
C ILE A 294 31.49 11.20 -7.70
N TYR A 295 30.75 12.29 -7.92
CA TYR A 295 31.20 13.65 -7.61
C TYR A 295 30.88 14.03 -6.15
N PRO A 296 31.87 14.36 -5.31
CA PRO A 296 31.62 14.78 -3.93
C PRO A 296 31.07 16.21 -3.87
N ILE A 297 30.06 16.45 -3.01
CA ILE A 297 29.52 17.78 -2.70
C ILE A 297 29.43 17.95 -1.18
N GLY A 298 29.92 19.07 -0.65
CA GLY A 298 29.87 19.42 0.77
C GLY A 298 28.54 20.04 1.22
N TRP A 299 28.24 19.90 2.51
CA TRP A 299 27.12 20.58 3.17
C TRP A 299 27.47 22.04 3.50
N LYS A 300 26.45 22.94 3.58
CA LYS A 300 26.67 24.37 3.93
C LYS A 300 27.44 24.60 5.23
N TYR A 301 27.39 23.65 6.17
CA TYR A 301 28.03 23.74 7.47
C TYR A 301 29.45 23.16 7.52
N GLU A 302 29.89 22.48 6.45
CA GLU A 302 31.27 22.02 6.28
C GLU A 302 32.09 23.10 5.54
N GLN A 303 32.05 24.34 6.03
CA GLN A 303 33.07 25.32 5.69
C GLN A 303 34.28 25.10 6.59
N THR A 304 35.01 24.00 6.36
CA THR A 304 36.40 23.91 6.84
C THR A 304 37.30 24.36 5.70
N GLU A 305 38.11 25.38 5.98
CA GLU A 305 39.19 25.89 5.14
C GLU A 305 40.12 24.76 4.69
N THR A 306 39.80 24.09 3.59
CA THR A 306 40.76 23.26 2.85
C THR A 306 40.39 23.33 1.37
N ASN A 307 40.86 24.41 0.75
CA ASN A 307 41.09 24.42 -0.69
C ASN A 307 42.12 23.32 -0.99
N LEU A 308 41.81 22.44 -1.95
CA LEU A 308 42.64 21.36 -2.50
C LEU A 308 42.66 20.06 -1.69
N ILE A 309 41.65 19.21 -1.87
CA ILE A 309 41.80 17.76 -1.66
C ILE A 309 42.20 17.16 -3.00
N GLY A 310 43.51 16.99 -3.19
CA GLY A 310 44.04 16.17 -4.28
C GLY A 310 43.79 14.70 -3.96
N PHE A 311 43.13 13.98 -4.87
CA PHE A 311 43.00 12.52 -4.79
C PHE A 311 44.07 11.87 -5.66
N GLU A 312 45.00 11.15 -5.03
CA GLU A 312 45.88 10.21 -5.71
C GLU A 312 45.18 8.85 -5.80
N ASN A 313 44.88 8.40 -7.01
CA ASN A 313 44.58 6.99 -7.22
C ASN A 313 45.87 6.18 -7.05
N GLY A 314 45.75 4.90 -6.66
CA GLY A 314 46.88 3.95 -6.55
C GLY A 314 47.69 3.68 -7.84
N ASN A 315 47.44 4.44 -8.91
CA ASN A 315 48.18 4.46 -10.17
C ASN A 315 48.88 5.80 -10.47
N GLY A 316 48.94 6.76 -9.52
CA GLY A 316 49.73 7.99 -9.65
C GLY A 316 49.18 9.07 -10.59
N GLU A 317 47.91 8.99 -11.01
CA GLU A 317 47.23 10.09 -11.69
C GLU A 317 46.49 10.98 -10.69
N SER A 318 46.84 12.27 -10.67
CA SER A 318 46.22 13.30 -9.83
C SER A 318 45.03 13.93 -10.57
N LEU A 319 43.83 13.75 -10.05
CA LEU A 319 42.61 14.40 -10.56
C LEU A 319 42.46 15.78 -9.92
N THR A 320 42.91 16.83 -10.59
CA THR A 320 42.64 18.22 -10.21
C THR A 320 41.28 18.66 -10.74
N PHE A 321 40.35 19.00 -9.85
CA PHE A 321 39.07 19.62 -10.22
C PHE A 321 39.16 21.14 -10.01
N GLU A 322 39.07 21.93 -11.08
CA GLU A 322 38.89 23.38 -11.00
C GLU A 322 37.46 23.69 -10.49
N ASN A 323 37.35 24.08 -9.22
CA ASN A 323 36.10 24.57 -8.63
C ASN A 323 35.81 26.01 -9.08
N ASN A 324 35.20 26.17 -10.26
CA ASN A 324 34.53 27.42 -10.60
C ASN A 324 33.14 27.44 -9.94
N SER A 325 32.99 28.30 -8.93
CA SER A 325 31.81 28.57 -8.08
C SER A 325 31.48 27.50 -7.01
N GLN A 326 31.58 27.92 -5.74
CA GLN A 326 31.22 27.13 -4.55
C GLN A 326 29.71 26.85 -4.53
N THR A 327 29.27 25.79 -5.19
CA THR A 327 27.87 25.34 -5.17
C THR A 327 27.68 24.27 -4.09
N THR A 328 26.98 24.60 -3.01
CA THR A 328 26.65 23.65 -1.93
C THR A 328 25.45 22.77 -2.30
N ILE A 329 25.23 21.65 -1.60
CA ILE A 329 24.01 20.83 -1.78
C ILE A 329 22.75 21.70 -1.71
N ALA A 330 22.72 22.68 -0.80
CA ALA A 330 21.59 23.60 -0.65
C ALA A 330 21.39 24.52 -1.87
N ASP A 331 22.46 24.93 -2.55
CA ASP A 331 22.36 25.79 -3.74
C ASP A 331 21.91 25.00 -4.98
N TYR A 332 22.35 23.73 -5.10
CA TYR A 332 21.83 22.83 -6.14
C TYR A 332 20.35 22.47 -5.93
N LEU A 333 19.94 22.23 -4.68
CA LEU A 333 18.53 21.99 -4.33
C LEU A 333 17.68 23.24 -4.58
N ALA A 334 18.18 24.43 -4.22
CA ALA A 334 17.49 25.70 -4.48
C ALA A 334 17.29 25.99 -5.98
N ASN A 335 18.29 25.64 -6.80
CA ASN A 335 18.24 25.82 -8.26
C ASN A 335 17.52 24.68 -9.01
N ARG A 336 16.94 23.70 -8.31
CA ARG A 336 16.31 22.48 -8.90
C ARG A 336 17.22 21.75 -9.88
N LEU A 337 18.53 21.80 -9.66
CA LEU A 337 19.53 21.13 -10.50
C LEU A 337 19.63 19.63 -10.19
N PHE A 338 19.06 19.20 -9.06
CA PHE A 338 18.84 17.79 -8.75
C PHE A 338 17.35 17.46 -8.82
N ASP A 339 17.03 16.47 -9.63
CA ASP A 339 15.77 15.74 -9.52
C ASP A 339 15.90 14.86 -8.26
N LEU A 340 15.50 15.40 -7.10
CA LEU A 340 15.61 14.85 -5.74
C LEU A 340 15.67 13.30 -5.64
N VAL A 341 16.71 12.74 -4.99
CA VAL A 341 16.62 11.41 -4.36
C VAL A 341 17.44 11.36 -3.06
N ARG A 342 16.79 11.63 -1.92
CA ARG A 342 17.26 11.06 -0.65
C ARG A 342 16.89 9.57 -0.69
N ILE A 343 17.85 8.68 -0.94
CA ILE A 343 17.66 7.21 -0.97
C ILE A 343 17.49 6.65 0.45
N ASP A 344 16.72 7.34 1.30
CA ASP A 344 16.14 6.72 2.50
C ASP A 344 14.73 6.16 2.14
N LEU A 345 14.18 6.51 0.97
CA LEU A 345 12.78 6.26 0.55
C LEU A 345 12.57 5.17 -0.51
N LEU A 346 13.63 4.57 -1.05
CA LEU A 346 13.57 3.58 -2.13
C LEU A 346 14.29 2.28 -1.72
N LEU A 347 13.88 1.75 -0.57
CA LEU A 347 14.17 0.36 -0.17
C LEU A 347 12.85 -0.27 0.26
N ILE A 348 12.23 -1.01 -0.66
CA ILE A 348 11.37 -2.17 -0.38
C ILE A 348 11.87 -3.30 -1.28
#